data_AF-A0A813BF91-F1
#
_entry.id   AF-A0A813BF91-F1
#
_cell.length_a   1.000
_cell.length_b   1.000
_cell.length_c   1.000
_cell.angle_alpha   90.00
_cell.angle_beta   90.00
_cell.angle_gamma   90.00
#
_symmetry.space_group_name_H-M   'P 1'
#
loop_
_entity.id
_entity.type
_entity.pdbx_description
1 polymer ?
#
loop_
_entity_poly.entity_id
_entity_poly.type
_entity_poly.pdbx_seq_one_letter_code
_entity_poly.pdbx_strand_id
1 'polypeptide(L)'
;MPVRTMLAALAFAPLAIARTQAAAKPVSEVVDMLKEMQTTLEKEQKADEDMYAELRGWCKENNDVKSVEVSDGQARIQELTGLAAEANASAQSLATEMSALATEVSDATAALDAARVLHGNKVDTFNDNEKSLYKDIEAVEAASTAISGGVPALMQIPEGRLKEMSAKLQDAVTRRAQRLDNTLSVRDHERLEAFFQDPAGFVKGLSLMQAPIGGELAGMFEAMKDDFNVDLKALQDEMAKEQSTYDELMASKKEEIKAGPFEGHFGCRGLRAAFSQSLPKPF
;
A
#
# COMPACT_ATOMS: atom_id res chain seq x y z
N MET A 1 26.43 17.26 -63.84
CA MET A 1 26.93 17.52 -65.21
C MET A 1 26.12 16.70 -66.19
N PRO A 2 25.41 17.32 -67.15
CA PRO A 2 24.78 16.59 -68.24
C PRO A 2 25.86 16.06 -69.21
N VAL A 3 25.78 14.77 -69.52
CA VAL A 3 26.60 14.09 -70.52
C VAL A 3 26.15 14.55 -71.89
N ARG A 4 27.09 15.13 -72.64
CA ARG A 4 26.90 15.63 -74.01
C ARG A 4 27.95 14.96 -74.88
N THR A 5 27.56 14.00 -75.70
CA THR A 5 28.44 13.35 -76.69
C THR A 5 27.79 13.32 -78.07
N MET A 6 28.53 13.91 -79.02
CA MET A 6 28.71 13.57 -80.43
C MET A 6 27.47 13.44 -81.35
N LEU A 7 27.47 14.17 -82.46
CA LEU A 7 28.05 13.65 -83.72
C LEU A 7 28.10 14.73 -84.82
N ALA A 8 29.13 14.60 -85.65
CA ALA A 8 29.54 15.52 -86.71
C ALA A 8 28.77 15.34 -88.03
N ALA A 9 28.73 16.40 -88.86
CA ALA A 9 28.42 16.31 -90.29
C ALA A 9 29.43 17.13 -91.10
N LEU A 10 30.10 16.44 -92.03
CA LEU A 10 31.05 16.91 -93.04
C LEU A 10 30.37 17.65 -94.20
N ALA A 11 31.03 18.67 -94.75
CA ALA A 11 30.93 19.06 -96.16
C ALA A 11 32.27 19.67 -96.64
N PHE A 12 32.69 19.33 -97.86
CA PHE A 12 34.03 19.51 -98.42
C PHE A 12 34.03 20.36 -99.71
N ALA A 13 35.12 21.13 -99.92
CA ALA A 13 35.71 21.71 -101.17
C ALA A 13 35.22 23.08 -101.74
N PRO A 14 36.05 23.82 -102.55
CA PRO A 14 37.51 24.10 -102.48
C PRO A 14 37.99 25.54 -102.95
N LEU A 15 39.31 25.80 -102.80
CA LEU A 15 40.27 26.53 -103.72
C LEU A 15 40.77 28.00 -103.47
N ALA A 16 42.13 28.11 -103.30
CA ALA A 16 43.12 29.15 -103.74
C ALA A 16 43.11 30.58 -103.11
N ILE A 17 44.18 31.33 -102.77
CA ILE A 17 45.67 31.43 -102.94
C ILE A 17 46.19 32.32 -101.76
N ALA A 18 47.33 32.10 -101.10
CA ALA A 18 48.62 32.77 -101.36
C ALA A 18 49.74 32.24 -100.46
N ARG A 19 50.93 32.02 -101.04
CA ARG A 19 52.20 31.80 -100.34
C ARG A 19 52.69 33.11 -99.73
N THR A 20 53.14 33.07 -98.47
CA THR A 20 54.36 33.78 -98.06
C THR A 20 55.10 32.97 -97.00
N GLN A 21 56.26 32.50 -97.41
CA GLN A 21 57.31 31.93 -96.58
C GLN A 21 57.95 33.09 -95.79
N ALA A 22 57.89 33.05 -94.48
CA ALA A 22 58.71 33.91 -93.61
C ALA A 22 59.28 33.04 -92.49
N ALA A 23 60.60 33.12 -92.35
CA ALA A 23 61.43 32.23 -91.56
C ALA A 23 60.99 32.13 -90.09
N ALA A 24 60.62 30.91 -89.67
CA ALA A 24 60.63 30.53 -88.27
C ALA A 24 62.08 30.58 -87.78
N LYS A 25 62.35 31.37 -86.74
CA LYS A 25 63.61 31.34 -86.00
C LYS A 25 63.41 30.35 -84.83
N PRO A 26 63.94 29.12 -84.91
CA PRO A 26 63.69 28.10 -83.88
C PRO A 26 64.19 28.51 -82.48
N VAL A 27 65.14 29.44 -82.40
CA VAL A 27 65.63 29.97 -81.12
C VAL A 27 64.68 31.00 -80.50
N SER A 28 63.90 31.76 -81.27
CA SER A 28 62.91 32.68 -80.66
C SER A 28 61.69 31.93 -80.15
N GLU A 29 61.26 30.87 -80.84
CA GLU A 29 60.18 29.98 -80.37
C GLU A 29 60.52 29.30 -79.03
N VAL A 30 61.76 28.83 -78.85
CA VAL A 30 62.19 28.23 -77.58
C VAL A 30 62.30 29.28 -76.47
N VAL A 31 62.74 30.51 -76.78
CA VAL A 31 62.78 31.60 -75.79
C VAL A 31 61.36 32.07 -75.42
N ASP A 32 60.43 32.08 -76.35
CA ASP A 32 59.03 32.42 -76.10
C ASP A 32 58.32 31.31 -75.31
N MET A 33 58.60 30.03 -75.60
CA MET A 33 58.14 28.89 -74.81
C MET A 33 58.72 28.91 -73.38
N LEU A 34 60.01 29.22 -73.21
CA LEU A 34 60.63 29.34 -71.88
C LEU A 34 60.06 30.52 -71.09
N LYS A 35 59.75 31.65 -71.76
CA LYS A 35 59.04 32.77 -71.12
C LYS A 35 57.60 32.42 -70.78
N GLU A 36 56.87 31.70 -71.65
CA GLU A 36 55.54 31.18 -71.33
C GLU A 36 55.57 30.20 -70.16
N MET A 37 56.55 29.30 -70.10
CA MET A 37 56.74 28.40 -68.97
C MET A 37 57.06 29.17 -67.68
N GLN A 38 57.90 30.21 -67.75
CA GLN A 38 58.17 31.07 -66.59
C GLN A 38 56.90 31.79 -66.12
N THR A 39 56.12 32.35 -67.04
CA THR A 39 54.86 33.05 -66.72
C THR A 39 53.79 32.09 -66.19
N THR A 40 53.80 30.84 -66.68
CA THR A 40 52.89 29.77 -66.22
C THR A 40 53.29 29.30 -64.83
N LEU A 41 54.60 29.10 -64.57
CA LEU A 41 55.14 28.77 -63.25
C LEU A 41 54.81 29.88 -62.22
N GLU A 42 54.94 31.16 -62.57
CA GLU A 42 54.56 32.26 -61.66
C GLU A 42 53.06 32.31 -61.37
N LYS A 43 52.21 31.91 -62.33
CA LYS A 43 50.76 31.78 -62.12
C LYS A 43 50.41 30.57 -61.26
N GLU A 44 51.03 29.42 -61.51
CA GLU A 44 50.86 28.21 -60.72
C GLU A 44 51.35 28.42 -59.28
N GLN A 45 52.48 29.12 -59.09
CA GLN A 45 53.01 29.44 -57.77
C GLN A 45 52.06 30.33 -56.96
N LYS A 46 51.45 31.35 -57.58
CA LYS A 46 50.41 32.18 -56.93
C LYS A 46 49.12 31.40 -56.66
N ALA A 47 48.70 30.56 -57.61
CA ALA A 47 47.51 29.72 -57.44
C ALA A 47 47.70 28.70 -56.30
N ASP A 48 48.90 28.14 -56.16
CA ASP A 48 49.27 27.24 -55.06
C ASP A 48 49.35 27.98 -53.72
N GLU A 49 49.89 29.20 -53.68
CA GLU A 49 49.91 30.05 -52.48
C GLU A 49 48.49 30.41 -52.00
N ASP A 50 47.59 30.77 -52.93
CA ASP A 50 46.19 31.08 -52.64
C ASP A 50 45.42 29.82 -52.18
N MET A 51 45.59 28.68 -52.86
CA MET A 51 44.99 27.40 -52.45
C MET A 51 45.50 26.96 -51.08
N TYR A 52 46.79 27.16 -50.78
CA TYR A 52 47.35 26.84 -49.48
C TYR A 52 46.82 27.77 -48.38
N ALA A 53 46.60 29.05 -48.68
CA ALA A 53 45.96 30.00 -47.77
C ALA A 53 44.50 29.63 -47.47
N GLU A 54 43.72 29.26 -48.50
CA GLU A 54 42.34 28.77 -48.34
C GLU A 54 42.28 27.47 -47.54
N LEU A 55 43.15 26.51 -47.85
CA LEU A 55 43.22 25.24 -47.11
C LEU A 55 43.59 25.47 -45.64
N ARG A 56 44.52 26.38 -45.35
CA ARG A 56 44.83 26.76 -43.96
C ARG A 56 43.69 27.47 -43.27
N GLY A 57 42.97 28.35 -43.95
CA GLY A 57 41.76 29.00 -43.44
C GLY A 57 40.69 27.97 -43.06
N TRP A 58 40.40 27.05 -43.98
CA TRP A 58 39.45 25.96 -43.79
C TRP A 58 39.85 25.01 -42.65
N CYS A 59 41.13 24.61 -42.59
CA CYS A 59 41.64 23.79 -41.50
C CYS A 59 41.52 24.48 -40.14
N LYS A 60 41.73 25.81 -40.08
CA LYS A 60 41.60 26.55 -38.83
C LYS A 60 40.14 26.65 -38.38
N GLU A 61 39.24 27.09 -39.27
CA GLU A 61 37.81 27.23 -38.95
C GLU A 61 37.19 25.88 -38.56
N ASN A 62 37.50 24.80 -39.29
CA ASN A 62 37.03 23.47 -38.91
C ASN A 62 37.61 22.98 -37.60
N ASN A 63 38.88 23.24 -37.30
CA ASN A 63 39.46 22.84 -36.02
C ASN A 63 38.79 23.58 -34.86
N ASP A 64 38.53 24.88 -35.03
CA ASP A 64 37.82 25.69 -34.04
C ASP A 64 36.38 25.17 -33.82
N VAL A 65 35.62 24.92 -34.89
CA VAL A 65 34.26 24.34 -34.80
C VAL A 65 34.27 22.95 -34.17
N LYS A 66 35.17 22.05 -34.59
CA LYS A 66 35.27 20.70 -34.02
C LYS A 66 35.66 20.74 -32.55
N SER A 67 36.54 21.65 -32.15
CA SER A 67 36.93 21.82 -30.75
C SER A 67 35.74 22.23 -29.89
N VAL A 68 34.89 23.13 -30.38
CA VAL A 68 33.65 23.51 -29.68
C VAL A 68 32.68 22.33 -29.61
N GLU A 69 32.43 21.64 -30.72
CA GLU A 69 31.57 20.43 -30.75
C GLU A 69 32.04 19.34 -29.77
N VAL A 70 33.36 19.11 -29.67
CA VAL A 70 33.95 18.15 -28.73
C VAL A 70 33.77 18.60 -27.29
N SER A 71 33.99 19.88 -27.00
CA SER A 71 33.76 20.45 -25.66
C SER A 71 32.29 20.33 -25.24
N ASP A 72 31.36 20.69 -26.12
CA ASP A 72 29.92 20.57 -25.87
C ASP A 72 29.51 19.11 -25.69
N GLY A 73 30.06 18.20 -26.51
CA GLY A 73 29.87 16.76 -26.37
C GLY A 73 30.37 16.23 -25.03
N GLN A 74 31.55 16.66 -24.58
CA GLN A 74 32.10 16.30 -23.27
C GLN A 74 31.23 16.84 -22.11
N ALA A 75 30.75 18.08 -22.20
CA ALA A 75 29.83 18.65 -21.22
C ALA A 75 28.52 17.86 -21.14
N ARG A 76 27.95 17.49 -22.31
CA ARG A 76 26.72 16.69 -22.37
C ARG A 76 26.91 15.28 -21.82
N ILE A 77 28.07 14.65 -22.06
CA ILE A 77 28.41 13.34 -21.46
C ILE A 77 28.45 13.45 -19.93
N GLN A 78 29.07 14.50 -19.38
CA GLN A 78 29.11 14.71 -17.94
C GLN A 78 27.71 14.91 -17.34
N GLU A 79 26.87 15.74 -17.98
CA GLU A 79 25.48 15.95 -17.57
C GLU A 79 24.68 14.64 -17.58
N LEU A 80 24.74 13.89 -18.68
CA LEU A 80 24.03 12.61 -18.81
C LEU A 80 24.54 11.57 -17.80
N THR A 81 25.85 11.57 -17.49
CA THR A 81 26.42 10.69 -16.47
C THR A 81 25.93 11.06 -15.07
N GLY A 82 25.81 12.37 -14.77
CA GLY A 82 25.21 12.86 -13.53
C GLY A 82 23.75 12.44 -13.39
N LEU A 83 22.95 12.67 -14.43
CA LEU A 83 21.53 12.25 -14.47
C LEU A 83 21.37 10.73 -14.34
N ALA A 84 22.26 9.94 -14.96
CA ALA A 84 22.25 8.49 -14.84
C ALA A 84 22.56 8.05 -13.39
N ALA A 85 23.51 8.72 -12.72
CA ALA A 85 23.82 8.44 -11.32
C ALA A 85 22.65 8.79 -10.38
N GLU A 86 22.00 9.94 -10.58
CA GLU A 86 20.82 10.34 -9.82
C GLU A 86 19.63 9.39 -10.04
N ALA A 87 19.38 9.02 -11.30
CA ALA A 87 18.33 8.06 -11.64
C ALA A 87 18.59 6.68 -11.02
N ASN A 88 19.84 6.22 -11.02
CA ASN A 88 20.20 4.95 -10.41
C ASN A 88 20.10 4.99 -8.88
N ALA A 89 20.51 6.08 -8.23
CA ALA A 89 20.33 6.28 -6.80
C ALA A 89 18.84 6.30 -6.42
N SER A 90 18.01 7.00 -7.22
CA SER A 90 16.56 7.04 -7.03
C SER A 90 15.94 5.65 -7.20
N ALA A 91 16.36 4.89 -8.23
CA ALA A 91 15.88 3.53 -8.47
C ALA A 91 16.23 2.58 -7.32
N GLN A 92 17.44 2.71 -6.74
CA GLN A 92 17.84 1.93 -5.58
C GLN A 92 17.01 2.28 -4.33
N SER A 93 16.78 3.58 -4.06
CA SER A 93 15.90 4.01 -2.96
C SER A 93 14.50 3.43 -3.12
N LEU A 94 13.91 3.60 -4.31
CA LEU A 94 12.59 3.06 -4.66
C LEU A 94 12.53 1.54 -4.49
N ALA A 95 13.58 0.80 -4.88
CA ALA A 95 13.62 -0.64 -4.70
C ALA A 95 13.66 -1.07 -3.23
N THR A 96 14.44 -0.35 -2.39
CA THR A 96 14.48 -0.61 -0.95
C THR A 96 13.15 -0.29 -0.28
N GLU A 97 12.55 0.86 -0.62
CA GLU A 97 11.23 1.26 -0.15
C GLU A 97 10.18 0.23 -0.54
N MET A 98 10.14 -0.20 -1.80
CA MET A 98 9.21 -1.25 -2.26
C MET A 98 9.34 -2.55 -1.47
N SER A 99 10.56 -2.97 -1.12
CA SER A 99 10.77 -4.19 -0.33
C SER A 99 10.30 -4.06 1.12
N ALA A 100 10.54 -2.91 1.75
CA ALA A 100 10.06 -2.60 3.09
C ALA A 100 8.51 -2.55 3.10
N LEU A 101 7.93 -1.85 2.13
CA LEU A 101 6.48 -1.72 1.94
C LEU A 101 5.80 -3.07 1.68
N ALA A 102 6.41 -3.95 0.88
CA ALA A 102 5.88 -5.30 0.67
C ALA A 102 5.83 -6.11 1.97
N THR A 103 6.82 -5.94 2.84
CA THR A 103 6.87 -6.58 4.16
C THR A 103 5.80 -6.00 5.08
N GLU A 104 5.66 -4.67 5.14
CA GLU A 104 4.62 -3.99 5.93
C GLU A 104 3.21 -4.41 5.52
N VAL A 105 2.92 -4.51 4.21
CA VAL A 105 1.63 -4.99 3.72
C VAL A 105 1.40 -6.44 4.14
N SER A 106 2.41 -7.31 4.02
CA SER A 106 2.32 -8.70 4.47
C SER A 106 1.99 -8.78 5.96
N ASP A 107 2.73 -8.06 6.80
CA ASP A 107 2.52 -8.05 8.26
C ASP A 107 1.15 -7.46 8.64
N ALA A 108 0.73 -6.38 7.98
CA ALA A 108 -0.59 -5.78 8.17
C ALA A 108 -1.73 -6.75 7.78
N THR A 109 -1.58 -7.49 6.68
CA THR A 109 -2.56 -8.51 6.29
C THR A 109 -2.62 -9.67 7.29
N ALA A 110 -1.47 -10.16 7.76
CA ALA A 110 -1.41 -11.20 8.78
C ALA A 110 -2.03 -10.74 10.11
N ALA A 111 -1.77 -9.49 10.51
CA ALA A 111 -2.39 -8.90 11.70
C ALA A 111 -3.92 -8.78 11.56
N LEU A 112 -4.43 -8.43 10.38
CA LEU A 112 -5.88 -8.38 10.13
C LEU A 112 -6.54 -9.74 10.21
N ASP A 113 -5.90 -10.78 9.69
CA ASP A 113 -6.44 -12.13 9.76
C ASP A 113 -6.40 -12.67 11.19
N ALA A 114 -5.33 -12.39 11.95
CA ALA A 114 -5.29 -12.69 13.38
C ALA A 114 -6.39 -11.96 14.16
N ALA A 115 -6.60 -10.66 13.87
CA ALA A 115 -7.67 -9.88 14.49
C ALA A 115 -9.06 -10.43 14.17
N ARG A 116 -9.30 -10.89 12.93
CA ARG A 116 -10.56 -11.56 12.53
C ARG A 116 -10.81 -12.83 13.32
N VAL A 117 -9.78 -13.67 13.47
CA VAL A 117 -9.90 -14.92 14.23
C VAL A 117 -10.18 -14.64 15.71
N LEU A 118 -9.45 -13.69 16.31
CA LEU A 118 -9.67 -13.30 17.70
C LEU A 118 -11.07 -12.71 17.91
N HIS A 119 -11.53 -11.86 17.01
CA HIS A 119 -12.87 -11.29 17.07
C HIS A 119 -13.96 -12.37 16.90
N GLY A 120 -13.79 -13.31 15.95
CA GLY A 120 -14.69 -14.45 15.80
C GLY A 120 -14.79 -15.29 17.07
N ASN A 121 -13.65 -15.66 17.66
CA ASN A 121 -13.62 -16.39 18.93
C ASN A 121 -14.29 -15.61 20.06
N LYS A 122 -14.07 -14.29 20.14
CA LYS A 122 -14.75 -13.43 21.13
C LYS A 122 -16.26 -13.45 20.93
N VAL A 123 -16.75 -13.21 19.71
CA VAL A 123 -18.19 -13.22 19.39
C VAL A 123 -18.82 -14.56 19.76
N ASP A 124 -18.16 -15.68 19.48
CA ASP A 124 -18.63 -17.01 19.89
C ASP A 124 -18.72 -17.15 21.42
N THR A 125 -17.68 -16.72 22.15
CA THR A 125 -17.72 -16.73 23.63
C THR A 125 -18.80 -15.81 24.19
N PHE A 126 -19.04 -14.64 23.58
CA PHE A 126 -20.12 -13.73 23.98
C PHE A 126 -21.49 -14.37 23.75
N ASN A 127 -21.72 -14.98 22.59
CA ASN A 127 -22.98 -15.66 22.29
C ASN A 127 -23.26 -16.82 23.24
N ASP A 128 -22.23 -17.57 23.63
CA ASP A 128 -22.38 -18.66 24.60
C ASP A 128 -22.64 -18.14 26.02
N ASN A 129 -21.96 -17.06 26.41
CA ASN A 129 -22.23 -16.37 27.69
C ASN A 129 -23.65 -15.80 27.74
N GLU A 130 -24.12 -15.18 26.65
CA GLU A 130 -25.49 -14.64 26.55
C GLU A 130 -26.54 -15.76 26.67
N LYS A 131 -26.34 -16.90 25.98
CA LYS A 131 -27.22 -18.06 26.12
C LYS A 131 -27.20 -18.64 27.53
N SER A 132 -26.04 -18.69 28.19
CA SER A 132 -25.96 -19.12 29.58
C SER A 132 -26.68 -18.13 30.50
N LEU A 133 -26.59 -16.83 30.23
CA LEU A 133 -27.32 -15.76 30.91
C LEU A 133 -28.83 -15.94 30.84
N TYR A 134 -29.37 -16.16 29.66
CA TYR A 134 -30.79 -16.45 29.51
C TYR A 134 -31.22 -17.68 30.33
N LYS A 135 -30.47 -18.79 30.26
CA LYS A 135 -30.78 -20.01 31.03
C LYS A 135 -30.71 -19.79 32.54
N ASP A 136 -29.74 -19.00 33.00
CA ASP A 136 -29.57 -18.70 34.41
C ASP A 136 -30.68 -17.78 34.92
N ILE A 137 -31.12 -16.80 34.12
CA ILE A 137 -32.29 -15.95 34.42
C ILE A 137 -33.57 -16.81 34.50
N GLU A 138 -33.81 -17.68 33.52
CA GLU A 138 -34.97 -18.59 33.53
C GLU A 138 -34.98 -19.50 34.77
N ALA A 139 -33.80 -20.01 35.18
CA ALA A 139 -33.67 -20.85 36.37
C ALA A 139 -34.00 -20.07 37.66
N VAL A 140 -33.51 -18.83 37.78
CA VAL A 140 -33.81 -17.95 38.92
C VAL A 140 -35.28 -17.51 38.92
N GLU A 141 -35.88 -17.24 37.77
CA GLU A 141 -37.30 -16.91 37.65
C GLU A 141 -38.21 -18.07 38.05
N ALA A 142 -37.88 -19.29 37.62
CA ALA A 142 -38.59 -20.50 38.02
C ALA A 142 -38.50 -20.72 39.54
N ALA A 143 -37.31 -20.52 40.13
CA ALA A 143 -37.11 -20.61 41.56
C ALA A 143 -37.86 -19.51 42.34
N SER A 144 -37.79 -18.26 41.88
CA SER A 144 -38.50 -17.12 42.46
C SER A 144 -40.02 -17.36 42.46
N THR A 145 -40.58 -17.79 41.32
CA THR A 145 -42.00 -18.10 41.19
C THR A 145 -42.42 -19.23 42.13
N ALA A 146 -41.64 -20.31 42.21
CA ALA A 146 -41.91 -21.43 43.09
C ALA A 146 -41.91 -21.05 44.58
N ILE A 147 -41.02 -20.14 44.99
CA ILE A 147 -40.85 -19.69 46.37
C ILE A 147 -41.88 -18.61 46.75
N SER A 148 -42.28 -17.76 45.80
CA SER A 148 -43.30 -16.73 46.00
C SER A 148 -44.67 -17.30 46.39
N GLY A 149 -44.99 -18.52 45.95
CA GLY A 149 -46.18 -19.28 46.38
C GLY A 149 -46.10 -19.81 47.82
N GLY A 150 -44.98 -19.59 48.51
CA GLY A 150 -44.71 -20.03 49.87
C GLY A 150 -44.44 -21.53 50.00
N VAL A 151 -44.19 -21.97 51.23
CA VAL A 151 -43.93 -23.38 51.57
C VAL A 151 -45.03 -24.35 51.08
N PRO A 152 -46.34 -23.99 51.10
CA PRO A 152 -47.38 -24.87 50.57
C PRO A 152 -47.30 -25.11 49.06
N ALA A 153 -46.81 -24.14 48.28
CA ALA A 153 -46.63 -24.30 46.83
C ALA A 153 -45.40 -25.15 46.51
N LEU A 154 -44.30 -24.97 47.25
CA LEU A 154 -43.10 -25.79 47.12
C LEU A 154 -43.34 -27.27 47.44
N MET A 155 -44.20 -27.56 48.42
CA MET A 155 -44.61 -28.93 48.79
C MET A 155 -45.43 -29.64 47.69
N GLN A 156 -46.08 -28.89 46.79
CA GLN A 156 -46.86 -29.46 45.68
C GLN A 156 -45.97 -29.83 44.48
N ILE A 157 -44.71 -29.39 44.46
CA ILE A 157 -43.77 -29.71 43.41
C ILE A 157 -43.26 -31.15 43.62
N PRO A 158 -43.33 -32.02 42.61
CA PRO A 158 -42.74 -33.36 42.69
C PRO A 158 -41.24 -33.28 43.03
N GLU A 159 -40.77 -34.14 43.94
CA GLU A 159 -39.37 -34.13 44.42
C GLU A 159 -38.33 -34.15 43.29
N GLY A 160 -38.60 -34.89 42.20
CA GLY A 160 -37.74 -34.92 41.02
C GLY A 160 -37.60 -33.56 40.33
N ARG A 161 -38.68 -32.78 40.23
CA ARG A 161 -38.66 -31.42 39.66
C ARG A 161 -37.98 -30.43 40.60
N LEU A 162 -38.17 -30.59 41.92
CA LEU A 162 -37.51 -29.76 42.92
C LEU A 162 -35.98 -29.93 42.87
N LYS A 163 -35.51 -31.18 42.70
CA LYS A 163 -34.09 -31.51 42.56
C LYS A 163 -33.49 -31.02 41.24
N GLU A 164 -34.25 -31.04 40.15
CA GLU A 164 -33.81 -30.47 38.87
C GLU A 164 -33.68 -28.93 38.97
N MET A 165 -34.65 -28.28 39.62
CA MET A 165 -34.62 -26.84 39.86
C MET A 165 -33.45 -26.44 40.77
N SER A 166 -33.19 -27.19 41.84
CA SER A 166 -32.05 -26.92 42.72
C SER A 166 -30.71 -27.11 42.01
N ALA A 167 -30.59 -28.12 41.14
CA ALA A 167 -29.38 -28.34 40.35
C ALA A 167 -29.14 -27.20 39.34
N LYS A 168 -30.17 -26.77 38.60
CA LYS A 168 -30.08 -25.64 37.67
C LYS A 168 -29.71 -24.33 38.36
N LEU A 169 -30.28 -24.11 39.55
CA LEU A 169 -30.00 -22.93 40.35
C LEU A 169 -28.59 -22.96 40.95
N GLN A 170 -28.13 -24.13 41.42
CA GLN A 170 -26.76 -24.31 41.90
C GLN A 170 -25.75 -24.00 40.81
N ASP A 171 -26.01 -24.51 39.61
CA ASP A 171 -25.23 -24.26 38.41
C ASP A 171 -25.17 -22.76 38.06
N ALA A 172 -26.30 -22.06 38.09
CA ALA A 172 -26.38 -20.61 37.85
C ALA A 172 -25.60 -19.79 38.89
N VAL A 173 -25.75 -20.14 40.17
CA VAL A 173 -25.05 -19.47 41.29
C VAL A 173 -23.55 -19.71 41.22
N THR A 174 -23.11 -20.95 40.94
CA THR A 174 -21.70 -21.31 40.88
C THR A 174 -20.99 -20.64 39.70
N ARG A 175 -21.66 -20.57 38.53
CA ARG A 175 -21.11 -19.87 37.35
C ARG A 175 -20.89 -18.37 37.59
N ARG A 176 -21.61 -17.76 38.53
CA ARG A 176 -21.57 -16.31 38.81
C ARG A 176 -21.21 -15.96 40.24
N ALA A 177 -20.53 -16.86 40.94
CA ALA A 177 -20.16 -16.68 42.33
C ALA A 177 -19.44 -15.34 42.60
N GLN A 178 -18.53 -14.93 41.71
CA GLN A 178 -17.78 -13.66 41.86
C GLN A 178 -18.65 -12.40 41.87
N ARG A 179 -19.80 -12.41 41.19
CA ARG A 179 -20.74 -11.28 41.16
C ARG A 179 -21.68 -11.32 42.36
N LEU A 180 -22.16 -12.51 42.68
CA LEU A 180 -23.11 -12.76 43.75
C LEU A 180 -22.50 -12.59 45.15
N ASP A 181 -21.17 -12.63 45.29
CA ASP A 181 -20.46 -12.41 46.55
C ASP A 181 -20.69 -11.01 47.13
N ASN A 182 -20.97 -10.01 46.27
CA ASN A 182 -21.25 -8.64 46.72
C ASN A 182 -22.74 -8.39 47.02
N THR A 183 -23.63 -9.23 46.51
CA THR A 183 -25.09 -9.03 46.60
C THR A 183 -25.72 -9.93 47.66
N LEU A 184 -25.22 -11.16 47.82
CA LEU A 184 -25.74 -12.15 48.76
C LEU A 184 -25.02 -12.07 50.11
N SER A 185 -25.77 -12.08 51.21
CA SER A 185 -25.17 -12.19 52.54
C SER A 185 -24.54 -13.57 52.75
N VAL A 186 -23.61 -13.68 53.71
CA VAL A 186 -23.08 -14.97 54.18
C VAL A 186 -24.21 -15.91 54.61
N ARG A 187 -25.26 -15.36 55.24
CA ARG A 187 -26.44 -16.13 55.64
C ARG A 187 -27.25 -16.66 54.46
N ASP A 188 -27.22 -15.96 53.33
CA ASP A 188 -27.95 -16.35 52.12
C ASP A 188 -27.20 -17.44 51.37
N HIS A 189 -25.86 -17.38 51.35
CA HIS A 189 -25.02 -18.47 50.87
C HIS A 189 -25.25 -19.76 51.66
N GLU A 190 -25.28 -19.70 53.01
CA GLU A 190 -25.56 -20.87 53.85
C GLU A 190 -26.96 -21.46 53.58
N ARG A 191 -27.97 -20.60 53.33
CA ARG A 191 -29.34 -21.04 53.00
C ARG A 191 -29.42 -21.69 51.61
N LEU A 192 -28.74 -21.12 50.63
CA LEU A 192 -28.65 -21.68 49.28
C LEU A 192 -27.92 -23.02 49.30
N GLU A 193 -26.82 -23.12 50.03
CA GLU A 193 -26.06 -24.37 50.17
C GLU A 193 -26.88 -25.46 50.86
N ALA A 194 -27.61 -25.11 51.94
CA ALA A 194 -28.54 -26.03 52.59
C ALA A 194 -29.67 -26.49 51.64
N PHE A 195 -30.17 -25.59 50.79
CA PHE A 195 -31.16 -25.93 49.76
C PHE A 195 -30.58 -26.84 48.66
N PHE A 196 -29.32 -26.66 48.26
CA PHE A 196 -28.68 -27.49 47.25
C PHE A 196 -28.33 -28.89 47.77
N GLN A 197 -27.96 -29.03 49.04
CA GLN A 197 -27.61 -30.32 49.64
C GLN A 197 -28.84 -31.22 49.84
N ASP A 198 -29.94 -30.68 50.34
CA ASP A 198 -31.20 -31.43 50.49
C ASP A 198 -32.43 -30.54 50.24
N PRO A 199 -32.90 -30.42 48.99
CA PRO A 199 -34.01 -29.54 48.63
C PRO A 199 -35.32 -29.92 49.34
N ALA A 200 -35.60 -31.22 49.46
CA ALA A 200 -36.83 -31.72 50.07
C ALA A 200 -36.78 -31.57 51.60
N GLY A 201 -35.65 -31.89 52.22
CA GLY A 201 -35.41 -31.66 53.64
C GLY A 201 -35.44 -30.18 54.01
N PHE A 202 -34.90 -29.30 53.17
CA PHE A 202 -34.94 -27.86 53.35
C PHE A 202 -36.38 -27.32 53.35
N VAL A 203 -37.21 -27.68 52.36
CA VAL A 203 -38.62 -27.27 52.29
C VAL A 203 -39.42 -27.81 53.48
N LYS A 204 -39.17 -29.06 53.88
CA LYS A 204 -39.79 -29.66 55.06
C LYS A 204 -39.37 -28.96 56.35
N GLY A 205 -38.08 -28.61 56.48
CA GLY A 205 -37.55 -27.82 57.59
C GLY A 205 -38.21 -26.44 57.69
N LEU A 206 -38.34 -25.73 56.56
CA LEU A 206 -39.08 -24.47 56.48
C LEU A 206 -40.54 -24.60 56.93
N SER A 207 -41.21 -25.72 56.59
CA SER A 207 -42.59 -25.97 57.01
C SER A 207 -42.74 -26.20 58.52
N LEU A 208 -41.78 -26.88 59.14
CA LEU A 208 -41.78 -27.19 60.57
C LEU A 208 -41.44 -25.98 61.43
N MET A 209 -40.63 -25.06 60.90
CA MET A 209 -40.23 -23.84 61.61
C MET A 209 -41.25 -22.69 61.50
N GLN A 210 -42.32 -22.84 60.70
CA GLN A 210 -43.33 -21.79 60.41
C GLN A 210 -42.71 -20.42 60.11
N ALA A 211 -41.50 -20.41 59.58
CA ALA A 211 -40.72 -19.19 59.48
C ALA A 211 -41.15 -18.43 58.22
N PRO A 212 -41.36 -17.11 58.28
CA PRO A 212 -41.75 -16.28 57.12
C PRO A 212 -40.58 -16.06 56.14
N ILE A 213 -39.67 -17.03 56.02
CA ILE A 213 -38.42 -16.97 55.24
C ILE A 213 -38.72 -16.94 53.73
N GLY A 214 -39.92 -17.36 53.31
CA GLY A 214 -40.35 -17.31 51.90
C GLY A 214 -40.26 -15.91 51.29
N GLY A 215 -40.54 -14.85 52.07
CA GLY A 215 -40.41 -13.46 51.60
C GLY A 215 -38.96 -12.98 51.49
N GLU A 216 -38.09 -13.43 52.41
CA GLU A 216 -36.66 -13.09 52.42
C GLU A 216 -35.91 -13.80 51.28
N LEU A 217 -36.18 -15.09 51.07
CA LEU A 217 -35.66 -15.86 49.92
C LEU A 217 -36.17 -15.34 48.59
N ALA A 218 -37.46 -14.97 48.49
CA ALA A 218 -37.99 -14.37 47.27
C ALA A 218 -37.32 -13.03 46.93
N GLY A 219 -37.08 -12.17 47.94
CA GLY A 219 -36.33 -10.93 47.75
C GLY A 219 -34.89 -11.15 47.29
N MET A 220 -34.23 -12.19 47.80
CA MET A 220 -32.89 -12.61 47.37
C MET A 220 -32.87 -13.08 45.90
N PHE A 221 -33.84 -13.90 45.49
CA PHE A 221 -33.93 -14.33 44.09
C PHE A 221 -34.30 -13.19 43.13
N GLU A 222 -35.10 -12.24 43.58
CA GLU A 222 -35.40 -11.04 42.78
C GLU A 222 -34.15 -10.17 42.62
N ALA A 223 -33.37 -9.95 43.69
CA ALA A 223 -32.10 -9.24 43.60
C ALA A 223 -31.09 -9.95 42.66
N MET A 224 -31.01 -11.29 42.74
CA MET A 224 -30.18 -12.10 41.85
C MET A 224 -30.62 -12.00 40.39
N LYS A 225 -31.93 -11.97 40.14
CA LYS A 225 -32.51 -11.79 38.81
C LYS A 225 -32.22 -10.38 38.26
N ASP A 226 -32.35 -9.35 39.09
CA ASP A 226 -32.04 -7.97 38.69
C ASP A 226 -30.56 -7.85 38.30
N ASP A 227 -29.64 -8.41 39.09
CA ASP A 227 -28.22 -8.46 38.77
C ASP A 227 -27.98 -9.18 37.43
N PHE A 228 -28.58 -10.34 37.20
CA PHE A 228 -28.42 -11.07 35.95
C PHE A 228 -28.98 -10.33 34.73
N ASN A 229 -30.05 -9.54 34.90
CA ASN A 229 -30.57 -8.67 33.84
C ASN A 229 -29.64 -7.47 33.58
N VAL A 230 -28.99 -6.94 34.62
CA VAL A 230 -27.94 -5.92 34.47
C VAL A 230 -26.75 -6.51 33.72
N ASP A 231 -26.33 -7.73 34.04
CA ASP A 231 -25.24 -8.44 33.36
C ASP A 231 -25.53 -8.66 31.88
N LEU A 232 -26.76 -9.06 31.56
CA LEU A 232 -27.20 -9.26 30.18
C LEU A 232 -27.11 -7.96 29.38
N LYS A 233 -27.60 -6.86 29.93
CA LYS A 233 -27.47 -5.53 29.30
C LYS A 233 -26.01 -5.10 29.16
N ALA A 234 -25.21 -5.32 30.20
CA ALA A 234 -23.79 -4.98 30.17
C ALA A 234 -23.04 -5.76 29.08
N LEU A 235 -23.31 -7.07 28.91
CA LEU A 235 -22.72 -7.86 27.83
C LEU A 235 -23.18 -7.39 26.44
N GLN A 236 -24.45 -7.03 26.27
CA GLN A 236 -24.96 -6.51 25.00
C GLN A 236 -24.31 -5.16 24.66
N ASP A 237 -24.16 -4.28 25.64
CA ASP A 237 -23.48 -2.99 25.48
C ASP A 237 -21.97 -3.16 25.20
N GLU A 238 -21.30 -4.10 25.87
CA GLU A 238 -19.90 -4.42 25.62
C GLU A 238 -19.71 -5.01 24.22
N MET A 239 -20.57 -5.94 23.79
CA MET A 239 -20.53 -6.49 22.43
C MET A 239 -20.71 -5.38 21.39
N ALA A 240 -21.66 -4.46 21.59
CA ALA A 240 -21.88 -3.34 20.66
C ALA A 240 -20.66 -2.41 20.56
N LYS A 241 -19.98 -2.13 21.68
CA LYS A 241 -18.73 -1.33 21.71
C LYS A 241 -17.57 -2.08 21.08
N GLU A 242 -17.41 -3.37 21.36
CA GLU A 242 -16.37 -4.18 20.74
C GLU A 242 -16.59 -4.31 19.23
N GLN A 243 -17.84 -4.43 18.78
CA GLN A 243 -18.18 -4.46 17.36
C GLN A 243 -17.83 -3.13 16.66
N SER A 244 -18.22 -1.99 17.25
CA SER A 244 -17.93 -0.69 16.64
C SER A 244 -16.42 -0.43 16.58
N THR A 245 -15.70 -0.71 17.66
CA THR A 245 -14.24 -0.55 17.71
C THR A 245 -13.51 -1.49 16.74
N TYR A 246 -14.01 -2.72 16.57
CA TYR A 246 -13.50 -3.64 15.56
C TYR A 246 -13.77 -3.14 14.14
N ASP A 247 -14.97 -2.68 13.83
CA ASP A 247 -15.32 -2.17 12.51
C ASP A 247 -14.51 -0.91 12.15
N GLU A 248 -14.30 0.00 13.11
CA GLU A 248 -13.41 1.16 12.96
C GLU A 248 -11.96 0.75 12.73
N LEU A 249 -11.43 -0.21 13.50
CA LEU A 249 -10.07 -0.71 13.34
C LEU A 249 -9.88 -1.38 11.97
N MET A 250 -10.85 -2.20 11.55
CA MET A 250 -10.83 -2.87 10.26
C MET A 250 -10.94 -1.88 9.10
N ALA A 251 -11.75 -0.82 9.25
CA ALA A 251 -11.85 0.25 8.26
C ALA A 251 -10.54 1.03 8.17
N SER A 252 -9.99 1.49 9.29
CA SER A 252 -8.71 2.22 9.36
C SER A 252 -7.57 1.41 8.75
N LYS A 253 -7.42 0.14 9.11
CA LYS A 253 -6.36 -0.73 8.58
C LYS A 253 -6.53 -1.06 7.09
N LYS A 254 -7.77 -1.22 6.61
CA LYS A 254 -8.03 -1.37 5.17
C LYS A 254 -7.71 -0.10 4.40
N GLU A 255 -8.04 1.06 4.95
CA GLU A 255 -7.65 2.34 4.34
C GLU A 255 -6.13 2.52 4.36
N GLU A 256 -5.42 2.15 5.42
CA GLU A 256 -3.94 2.15 5.42
C GLU A 256 -3.35 1.22 4.35
N ILE A 257 -3.92 0.02 4.16
CA ILE A 257 -3.46 -0.92 3.11
C ILE A 257 -3.79 -0.41 1.71
N LYS A 258 -4.96 0.21 1.50
CA LYS A 258 -5.34 0.82 0.21
C LYS A 258 -4.58 2.11 -0.09
N ALA A 259 -4.33 2.91 0.95
CA ALA A 259 -3.65 4.19 0.85
C ALA A 259 -2.12 4.05 0.82
N GLY A 260 -1.57 2.89 1.19
CA GLY A 260 -0.16 2.62 0.97
C GLY A 260 0.21 2.75 -0.51
N PRO A 261 1.31 3.42 -0.91
CA PRO A 261 2.09 4.49 -0.29
C PRO A 261 2.31 5.66 -1.27
N PHE A 262 1.39 5.91 -2.23
CA PHE A 262 1.60 6.93 -3.27
C PHE A 262 1.41 8.36 -2.78
N GLU A 263 0.67 8.58 -1.69
CA GLU A 263 0.30 9.92 -1.22
C GLU A 263 1.17 10.47 -0.07
N GLY A 264 1.84 9.62 0.71
CA GLY A 264 2.56 10.04 1.93
C GLY A 264 3.93 10.67 1.72
N HIS A 265 4.61 10.41 0.60
CA HIS A 265 5.94 10.95 0.29
C HIS A 265 5.97 11.52 -1.14
N PHE A 266 5.09 12.50 -1.42
CA PHE A 266 5.10 13.21 -2.71
C PHE A 266 6.31 14.17 -2.87
N GLY A 267 7.52 13.60 -2.94
CA GLY A 267 8.70 14.25 -3.55
C GLY A 267 8.79 13.98 -5.06
N CYS A 268 8.12 12.93 -5.57
CA CYS A 268 8.29 12.48 -6.95
C CYS A 268 7.46 13.26 -8.01
N ARG A 269 6.56 14.18 -7.62
CA ARG A 269 5.91 15.10 -8.58
C ARG A 269 6.89 16.15 -9.14
N GLY A 270 7.99 16.44 -8.45
CA GLY A 270 9.03 17.36 -8.93
C GLY A 270 9.89 16.78 -10.07
N LEU A 271 10.20 15.48 -10.02
CA LEU A 271 11.07 14.82 -11.01
C LEU A 271 10.39 14.62 -12.37
N ARG A 272 9.07 14.37 -12.40
CA ARG A 272 8.33 14.29 -13.68
C ARG A 272 8.17 15.64 -14.36
N ALA A 273 8.11 16.74 -13.59
CA ALA A 273 8.08 18.10 -14.13
C ALA A 273 9.48 18.55 -14.62
N ALA A 274 10.55 18.15 -13.92
CA ALA A 274 11.92 18.43 -14.34
C ALA A 274 12.31 17.68 -15.63
N PHE A 275 11.88 16.42 -15.80
CA PHE A 275 12.19 15.63 -16.99
C PHE A 275 11.40 16.03 -18.25
N SER A 276 10.22 16.67 -18.11
CA SER A 276 9.46 17.16 -19.28
C SER A 276 9.90 18.54 -19.76
N GLN A 277 10.59 19.33 -18.93
CA GLN A 277 11.08 20.67 -19.28
C GLN A 277 12.51 20.68 -19.86
N SER A 278 13.30 19.62 -19.65
CA SER A 278 14.71 19.54 -20.08
C SER A 278 14.94 18.81 -21.41
N LEU A 279 13.90 18.33 -22.09
CA LEU A 279 14.02 17.76 -23.43
C LEU A 279 14.06 18.88 -24.49
N PRO A 280 15.18 19.11 -25.19
CA PRO A 280 15.22 20.03 -26.31
C PRO A 280 14.31 19.51 -27.43
N LYS A 281 13.41 20.39 -27.91
CA LYS A 281 12.52 20.11 -29.04
C LYS A 281 13.34 19.74 -30.28
N PRO A 282 12.97 18.70 -31.03
CA PRO A 282 13.64 18.38 -32.29
C PRO A 282 13.40 19.49 -33.32
N PHE A 283 14.49 19.92 -33.97
CA PHE A 283 14.50 20.67 -35.22
C PHE A 283 14.00 19.81 -36.38
#